data_AF-A0A496UAV4-F1
#
_entry.id   AF-A0A496UAV4-F1
#
_cell.length_a   1.000
_cell.length_b   1.000
_cell.length_c   1.000
_cell.angle_alpha   90.00
_cell.angle_beta   90.00
_cell.angle_gamma   90.00
#
_symmetry.space_group_name_H-M   'P 1'
#
loop_
_entity.id
_entity.type
_entity.pdbx_description
1 polymer ?
#
loop_
_entity_poly.entity_id
_entity_poly.type
_entity_poly.pdbx_seq_one_letter_code
_entity_poly.pdbx_strand_id
1 'polypeptide(L)'
;MERVVNIVGMGASSKLAGDTGENWGINFAFKSNRLDKLFFMEDLMSWLPAQDEKYPPADYTFDKFLKQYPNVELISKSNDTVKNVKTGEKMADIKAFPLYEACHLAPGGYFSSTVAYMIAYAIMEKDKPVDRIRLYGLEAWSGGDANEYNYQRPCIEFWLAFAMGRGIKVEIPYYMIHTNNCNQNFYGYFAFEAKHKNYKVNKETAVI
;
A
#
# COMPACT_ATOMS: atom_id res chain seq x y z
N MET A 1 0.82 1.33 23.15
CA MET A 1 0.72 2.42 22.17
C MET A 1 0.18 1.79 20.90
N GLU A 2 -0.80 2.41 20.22
CA GLU A 2 -1.41 1.86 19.00
C GLU A 2 -0.34 1.77 17.89
N ARG A 3 -0.13 0.58 17.31
CA ARG A 3 0.76 0.37 16.15
C ARG A 3 0.01 0.75 14.88
N VAL A 4 0.44 1.85 14.26
CA VAL A 4 -0.14 2.36 13.02
C VAL A 4 0.79 2.07 11.85
N VAL A 5 0.23 1.53 10.77
CA VAL A 5 0.90 1.35 9.47
C VAL A 5 0.25 2.24 8.44
N ASN A 6 1.07 3.08 7.79
CA ASN A 6 0.68 3.89 6.66
C ASN A 6 1.12 3.17 5.38
N ILE A 7 0.14 2.71 4.58
CA ILE A 7 0.39 2.16 3.26
C ILE A 7 0.49 3.33 2.27
N VAL A 8 1.66 3.49 1.67
CA VAL A 8 2.04 4.65 0.86
C VAL A 8 2.22 4.24 -0.61
N GLY A 9 1.33 4.76 -1.45
CA GLY A 9 1.36 4.68 -2.89
C GLY A 9 2.23 5.75 -3.56
N MET A 10 2.06 5.92 -4.87
CA MET A 10 2.83 6.86 -5.69
C MET A 10 2.05 8.12 -6.10
N GLY A 11 0.75 8.18 -5.82
CA GLY A 11 -0.09 9.30 -6.21
C GLY A 11 0.01 10.51 -5.26
N ALA A 12 -0.79 11.54 -5.55
CA ALA A 12 -0.58 12.89 -5.04
C ALA A 12 -0.65 12.99 -3.51
N SER A 13 -1.52 12.21 -2.86
CA SER A 13 -1.65 12.21 -1.41
C SER A 13 -0.59 11.39 -0.67
N SER A 14 0.35 10.75 -1.37
CA SER A 14 1.44 9.99 -0.73
C SER A 14 2.19 10.85 0.30
N LYS A 15 2.41 12.13 0.00
CA LYS A 15 3.08 13.11 0.88
C LYS A 15 2.31 13.43 2.17
N LEU A 16 1.05 13.03 2.26
CA LEU A 16 0.26 13.15 3.49
C LEU A 16 0.53 12.01 4.48
N ALA A 17 1.26 10.96 4.06
CA ALA A 17 1.82 9.98 4.98
C ALA A 17 2.79 10.70 5.92
N GLY A 18 2.32 11.01 7.12
CA GLY A 18 3.07 11.77 8.12
C GLY A 18 4.09 10.92 8.87
N ASP A 19 4.63 11.51 9.94
CA ASP A 19 5.65 10.87 10.80
C ASP A 19 5.05 9.99 11.92
N THR A 20 3.73 9.85 11.97
CA THR A 20 3.05 9.01 12.97
C THR A 20 2.82 7.61 12.41
N GLY A 21 3.46 6.60 13.00
CA GLY A 21 3.36 5.20 12.57
C GLY A 21 4.53 4.78 11.67
N GLU A 22 4.43 3.59 11.10
CA GLU A 22 5.38 3.04 10.13
C GLU A 22 4.91 3.32 8.70
N ASN A 23 5.79 3.85 7.85
CA ASN A 23 5.49 4.09 6.44
C ASN A 23 5.95 2.91 5.60
N TRP A 24 5.00 2.17 5.03
CA TRP A 24 5.26 1.07 4.12
C TRP A 24 4.94 1.54 2.70
N GLY A 25 5.93 1.58 1.82
CA GLY A 25 5.78 2.12 0.47
C GLY A 25 5.72 1.06 -0.62
N ILE A 26 5.08 1.36 -1.75
CA ILE A 26 5.16 0.56 -2.98
C ILE A 26 6.11 1.18 -3.99
N ASN A 27 6.78 0.34 -4.78
CA ASN A 27 7.42 0.73 -6.03
C ASN A 27 8.29 2.00 -5.90
N PHE A 28 7.89 3.12 -6.52
CA PHE A 28 8.64 4.39 -6.46
C PHE A 28 8.22 5.34 -5.33
N ALA A 29 7.39 4.91 -4.39
CA ALA A 29 6.99 5.73 -3.24
C ALA A 29 8.21 6.28 -2.46
N PHE A 30 9.35 5.57 -2.52
CA PHE A 30 10.62 5.96 -1.92
C PHE A 30 11.18 7.31 -2.44
N LYS A 31 10.75 7.77 -3.62
CA LYS A 31 11.21 9.03 -4.21
C LYS A 31 10.70 10.27 -3.45
N SER A 32 9.58 10.14 -2.76
CA SER A 32 8.89 11.26 -2.13
C SER A 32 8.67 11.10 -0.63
N ASN A 33 8.94 9.92 -0.07
CA ASN A 33 8.55 9.59 1.30
C ASN A 33 9.70 8.89 2.03
N ARG A 34 9.82 9.18 3.33
CA ARG A 34 10.53 8.28 4.26
C ARG A 34 9.73 6.98 4.35
N LEU A 35 10.41 5.85 4.21
CA LEU A 35 9.81 4.52 4.35
C LEU A 35 10.55 3.70 5.42
N ASP A 36 9.80 2.96 6.22
CA ASP A 36 10.31 1.92 7.11
C ASP A 36 10.35 0.56 6.40
N LYS A 37 9.44 0.34 5.44
CA LYS A 37 9.46 -0.83 4.54
C LYS A 37 9.17 -0.41 3.10
N LEU A 38 9.85 -1.03 2.14
CA LEU A 38 9.57 -0.90 0.72
C LEU A 38 9.16 -2.25 0.14
N PHE A 39 7.94 -2.33 -0.35
CA PHE A 39 7.40 -3.49 -1.04
C PHE A 39 7.53 -3.29 -2.55
N PHE A 40 8.23 -4.22 -3.20
CA PHE A 40 8.45 -4.19 -4.63
C PHE A 40 8.27 -5.61 -5.20
N MET A 41 7.03 -5.96 -5.56
CA MET A 41 6.69 -7.33 -6.00
C MET A 41 7.03 -7.59 -7.47
N GLU A 42 7.45 -6.57 -8.20
CA GLU A 42 8.18 -6.75 -9.45
C GLU A 42 9.61 -7.23 -9.17
N ASP A 43 10.42 -7.50 -10.22
CA ASP A 43 11.82 -7.89 -10.03
C ASP A 43 12.66 -6.68 -9.60
N LEU A 44 12.71 -6.43 -8.28
CA LEU A 44 13.41 -5.30 -7.65
C LEU A 44 14.88 -5.22 -8.08
N MET A 45 15.53 -6.38 -8.24
CA MET A 45 16.97 -6.47 -8.49
C MET A 45 17.37 -5.95 -9.86
N SER A 46 16.63 -6.36 -10.88
CA SER A 46 16.93 -5.99 -12.26
C SER A 46 16.34 -4.64 -12.62
N TRP A 47 15.23 -4.26 -11.99
CA TRP A 47 14.44 -3.16 -12.48
C TRP A 47 14.88 -1.81 -11.92
N LEU A 48 14.91 -1.62 -10.59
CA LEU A 48 15.26 -0.30 -10.02
C LEU A 48 16.71 0.13 -10.34
N PRO A 49 17.72 -0.74 -10.20
CA PRO A 49 19.08 -0.35 -10.52
C PRO A 49 19.28 -0.05 -12.02
N ALA A 50 18.63 -0.80 -12.92
CA ALA A 50 18.67 -0.51 -14.36
C ALA A 50 17.94 0.79 -14.74
N GLN A 51 16.86 1.14 -14.03
CA GLN A 51 16.19 2.43 -14.20
C GLN A 51 17.10 3.60 -13.78
N ASP A 52 17.85 3.44 -12.69
CA ASP A 52 18.86 4.41 -12.24
C ASP A 52 20.01 4.59 -13.25
N GLU A 53 20.36 3.55 -14.02
CA GLU A 53 21.33 3.65 -15.11
C GLU A 53 20.76 4.35 -16.35
N LYS A 54 19.51 4.01 -16.72
CA LYS A 54 18.87 4.45 -17.96
C LYS A 54 18.38 5.91 -17.91
N TYR A 55 17.93 6.37 -16.76
CA TYR A 55 17.40 7.73 -16.61
C TYR A 55 18.36 8.59 -15.80
N PRO A 56 18.85 9.74 -16.33
CA PRO A 56 19.67 10.65 -15.55
C PRO A 56 18.92 11.09 -14.29
N PRO A 57 19.61 11.37 -13.18
CA PRO A 57 18.98 11.53 -11.89
C PRO A 57 18.02 12.72 -11.90
N ALA A 58 16.71 12.44 -11.88
CA ALA A 58 15.72 13.38 -11.38
C ALA A 58 15.88 13.46 -9.86
N ASP A 59 16.94 14.12 -9.37
CA ASP A 59 17.27 14.42 -7.96
C ASP A 59 17.34 13.24 -6.94
N TYR A 60 16.88 12.04 -7.30
CA TYR A 60 16.73 10.85 -6.46
C TYR A 60 17.00 9.55 -7.23
N THR A 61 18.04 8.84 -6.81
CA THR A 61 18.34 7.45 -7.19
C THR A 61 17.99 6.50 -6.06
N PHE A 62 17.85 5.21 -6.34
CA PHE A 62 17.63 4.19 -5.32
C PHE A 62 18.82 4.10 -4.35
N ASP A 63 20.04 4.27 -4.84
CA ASP A 63 21.25 4.34 -4.02
C ASP A 63 21.21 5.46 -2.98
N LYS A 64 20.73 6.65 -3.38
CA LYS A 64 20.60 7.79 -2.47
C LYS A 64 19.54 7.52 -1.41
N PHE A 65 18.44 6.88 -1.79
CA PHE A 65 17.41 6.44 -0.86
C PHE A 65 17.95 5.47 0.19
N LEU A 66 18.69 4.43 -0.21
CA LEU A 66 19.28 3.46 0.73
C LEU A 66 20.34 4.11 1.64
N LYS A 67 21.12 5.06 1.15
CA LYS A 67 22.06 5.83 1.98
C LYS A 67 21.36 6.71 3.00
N GLN A 68 20.23 7.31 2.62
CA GLN A 68 19.46 8.18 3.49
C GLN A 68 18.64 7.39 4.53
N TYR A 69 18.16 6.20 4.16
CA TYR A 69 17.34 5.33 5.01
C TYR A 69 17.95 3.93 5.08
N PRO A 70 19.11 3.76 5.73
CA PRO A 70 19.85 2.49 5.74
C PRO A 70 19.13 1.35 6.46
N ASN A 71 18.12 1.67 7.26
CA ASN A 71 17.33 0.71 8.02
C ASN A 71 15.99 0.34 7.33
N VAL A 72 15.74 0.82 6.11
CA VAL A 72 14.54 0.41 5.37
C VAL A 72 14.57 -1.08 5.11
N GLU A 73 13.46 -1.76 5.38
CA GLU A 73 13.31 -3.17 5.03
C GLU A 73 12.81 -3.31 3.59
N LEU A 74 13.58 -4.01 2.76
CA LEU A 74 13.19 -4.29 1.38
C LEU A 74 12.49 -5.64 1.31
N ILE A 75 11.28 -5.67 0.76
CA ILE A 75 10.45 -6.87 0.65
C ILE A 75 10.08 -7.09 -0.82
N SER A 76 10.41 -8.27 -1.35
CA SER A 76 10.16 -8.65 -2.74
C SER A 76 9.86 -10.16 -2.86
N LYS A 77 9.87 -10.70 -4.08
CA LYS A 77 9.48 -12.10 -4.38
C LYS A 77 10.44 -13.15 -3.83
N SER A 78 11.70 -12.79 -3.57
CA SER A 78 12.74 -13.73 -3.11
C SER A 78 13.72 -13.05 -2.17
N ASN A 79 14.42 -13.86 -1.37
CA ASN A 79 15.54 -13.38 -0.57
C ASN A 79 16.70 -13.08 -1.53
N ASP A 80 17.27 -11.88 -1.44
CA ASP A 80 18.40 -11.49 -2.28
C ASP A 80 19.11 -10.24 -1.74
N THR A 81 19.89 -9.57 -2.58
CA THR A 81 20.63 -8.36 -2.25
C THR A 81 20.58 -7.34 -3.39
N VAL A 82 20.39 -6.07 -3.04
CA VAL A 82 20.60 -4.97 -3.97
C VAL A 82 22.09 -4.67 -4.03
N LYS A 83 22.63 -4.51 -5.24
CA LYS A 83 24.03 -4.12 -5.47
C LYS A 83 24.08 -2.83 -6.28
N ASN A 84 25.07 -2.00 -6.01
CA ASN A 84 25.35 -0.83 -6.82
C ASN A 84 25.75 -1.29 -8.24
N VAL A 85 25.05 -0.79 -9.27
CA VAL A 85 25.25 -1.26 -10.67
C VAL A 85 26.67 -1.02 -11.18
N LYS A 86 27.33 0.03 -10.70
CA LYS A 86 28.66 0.43 -11.18
C LYS A 86 29.81 -0.29 -10.47
N THR A 87 29.68 -0.51 -9.17
CA THR A 87 30.76 -1.06 -8.32
C THR A 87 30.54 -2.51 -7.92
N GLY A 88 29.31 -3.02 -8.03
CA GLY A 88 28.93 -4.35 -7.56
C GLY A 88 28.84 -4.48 -6.04
N GLU A 89 29.07 -3.40 -5.28
CA GLU A 89 29.00 -3.39 -3.82
C GLU A 89 27.58 -3.69 -3.35
N LYS A 90 27.45 -4.57 -2.34
CA LYS A 90 26.18 -4.86 -1.68
C LYS A 90 25.69 -3.62 -0.95
N MET A 91 24.44 -3.24 -1.19
CA MET A 91 23.82 -2.05 -0.60
C MET A 91 22.78 -2.38 0.47
N ALA A 92 21.96 -3.40 0.23
CA ALA A 92 20.90 -3.81 1.15
C ALA A 92 20.51 -5.28 0.93
N ASP A 93 19.99 -5.92 1.97
CA ASP A 93 19.33 -7.23 1.86
C ASP A 93 17.87 -7.05 1.46
N ILE A 94 17.38 -7.99 0.66
CA ILE A 94 15.98 -8.14 0.28
C ILE A 94 15.43 -9.37 0.99
N LYS A 95 14.28 -9.22 1.65
CA LYS A 95 13.55 -10.33 2.23
C LYS A 95 12.44 -10.79 1.30
N ALA A 96 12.30 -12.11 1.18
CA ALA A 96 11.18 -12.73 0.51
C ALA A 96 9.88 -12.39 1.26
N PHE A 97 8.86 -12.00 0.52
CA PHE A 97 7.51 -11.95 1.02
C PHE A 97 7.04 -13.37 1.38
N PRO A 98 6.43 -13.60 2.55
CA PRO A 98 5.92 -14.90 2.97
C PRO A 98 4.64 -15.27 2.21
N LEU A 99 4.78 -15.57 0.91
CA LEU A 99 3.66 -15.79 -0.01
C LEU A 99 2.80 -16.98 0.40
N TYR A 100 3.43 -18.05 0.87
CA TYR A 100 2.71 -19.24 1.29
C TYR A 100 1.76 -18.91 2.44
N GLU A 101 2.25 -18.29 3.50
CA GLU A 101 1.48 -17.88 4.67
C GLU A 101 0.36 -16.91 4.28
N ALA A 102 0.66 -15.94 3.42
CA ALA A 102 -0.30 -14.95 2.95
C ALA A 102 -1.45 -15.60 2.16
N CYS A 103 -1.15 -16.56 1.28
CA CYS A 103 -2.15 -17.32 0.53
C CYS A 103 -3.04 -18.20 1.43
N HIS A 104 -2.58 -18.54 2.64
CA HIS A 104 -3.35 -19.30 3.62
C HIS A 104 -4.14 -18.41 4.60
N LEU A 105 -4.01 -17.08 4.54
CA LEU A 105 -4.83 -16.18 5.35
C LEU A 105 -6.30 -16.19 4.93
N ALA A 106 -6.54 -16.19 3.61
CA ALA A 106 -7.86 -16.07 3.03
C ALA A 106 -8.01 -17.06 1.86
N PRO A 107 -9.18 -17.70 1.69
CA PRO A 107 -9.42 -18.61 0.57
C PRO A 107 -9.08 -17.98 -0.79
N GLY A 108 -8.36 -18.72 -1.63
CA GLY A 108 -8.12 -18.35 -3.03
C GLY A 108 -6.87 -17.52 -3.32
N GLY A 109 -6.07 -17.14 -2.32
CA GLY A 109 -4.76 -16.48 -2.56
C GLY A 109 -4.84 -15.25 -3.47
N TYR A 110 -5.85 -14.40 -3.24
CA TYR A 110 -6.20 -13.34 -4.17
C TYR A 110 -5.23 -12.16 -4.10
N PHE A 111 -4.20 -12.13 -4.95
CA PHE A 111 -3.23 -11.03 -5.03
C PHE A 111 -3.08 -10.51 -6.45
N SER A 112 -3.65 -9.33 -6.75
CA SER A 112 -3.46 -8.64 -8.04
C SER A 112 -2.67 -7.34 -7.94
N SER A 113 -2.28 -6.90 -6.73
CA SER A 113 -1.53 -5.65 -6.52
C SER A 113 -0.53 -5.75 -5.38
N THR A 114 0.58 -4.99 -5.43
CA THR A 114 1.55 -4.88 -4.33
C THR A 114 0.90 -4.43 -3.02
N VAL A 115 -0.13 -3.57 -3.09
CA VAL A 115 -0.87 -3.09 -1.93
C VAL A 115 -1.56 -4.24 -1.18
N ALA A 116 -2.12 -5.22 -1.90
CA ALA A 116 -2.71 -6.40 -1.30
C ALA A 116 -1.67 -7.22 -0.49
N TYR A 117 -0.45 -7.37 -1.01
CA TYR A 117 0.64 -8.01 -0.28
C TYR A 117 0.96 -7.25 1.02
N MET A 118 0.99 -5.92 0.99
CA MET A 118 1.25 -5.12 2.20
C MET A 118 0.17 -5.27 3.26
N ILE A 119 -1.11 -5.28 2.86
CA ILE A 119 -2.22 -5.47 3.79
C ILE A 119 -2.16 -6.87 4.39
N ALA A 120 -1.93 -7.90 3.58
CA ALA A 120 -1.73 -9.26 4.06
C ALA A 120 -0.53 -9.35 5.02
N TYR A 121 0.57 -8.65 4.73
CA TYR A 121 1.74 -8.58 5.61
C TYR A 121 1.37 -8.00 6.97
N ALA A 122 0.64 -6.89 7.00
CA ALA A 122 0.17 -6.27 8.25
C ALA A 122 -0.68 -7.23 9.09
N ILE A 123 -1.50 -8.07 8.46
CA ILE A 123 -2.31 -9.10 9.14
C ILE A 123 -1.46 -10.24 9.70
N MET A 124 -0.33 -10.56 9.07
CA MET A 124 0.57 -11.65 9.49
C MET A 124 1.50 -11.28 10.65
N GLU A 125 1.63 -10.01 10.99
CA GLU A 125 2.52 -9.52 12.05
C GLU A 125 2.06 -9.97 13.44
N LYS A 126 2.41 -11.20 13.84
CA LYS A 126 1.99 -11.80 15.11
C LYS A 126 2.71 -11.22 16.33
N ASP A 127 4.01 -10.96 16.20
CA ASP A 127 4.84 -10.51 17.34
C ASP A 127 4.56 -9.06 17.73
N LYS A 128 4.13 -8.26 16.75
CA LYS A 128 3.74 -6.86 16.93
C LYS A 128 2.46 -6.60 16.13
N PRO A 129 1.27 -6.96 16.63
CA PRO A 129 0.03 -6.77 15.89
C PRO A 129 -0.14 -5.32 15.40
N VAL A 130 -0.58 -5.16 14.15
CA VAL A 130 -0.96 -3.85 13.60
C VAL A 130 -2.36 -3.52 14.09
N ASP A 131 -2.52 -2.40 14.77
CA ASP A 131 -3.83 -1.96 15.28
C ASP A 131 -4.60 -1.15 14.23
N ARG A 132 -3.87 -0.44 13.36
CA ARG A 132 -4.44 0.48 12.38
C ARG A 132 -3.67 0.51 11.07
N ILE A 133 -4.40 0.49 9.96
CA ILE A 133 -3.90 0.74 8.61
C ILE A 133 -4.47 2.07 8.11
N ARG A 134 -3.61 2.92 7.55
CA ARG A 134 -3.99 4.16 6.84
C ARG A 134 -3.49 4.09 5.41
N LEU A 135 -4.25 4.62 4.46
CA LEU A 135 -3.86 4.58 3.04
C LEU A 135 -3.53 5.99 2.54
N TYR A 136 -2.44 6.13 1.79
CA TYR A 136 -1.99 7.39 1.20
C TYR A 136 -1.46 7.16 -0.21
N GLY A 137 -1.70 8.08 -1.15
CA GLY A 137 -1.11 8.05 -2.50
C GLY A 137 -1.58 6.89 -3.38
N LEU A 138 -2.75 6.33 -3.10
CA LEU A 138 -3.29 5.17 -3.81
C LEU A 138 -4.47 5.52 -4.72
N GLU A 139 -4.49 6.71 -5.32
CA GLU A 139 -5.58 7.26 -6.14
C GLU A 139 -5.85 6.47 -7.44
N ALA A 140 -6.30 5.22 -7.31
CA ALA A 140 -6.69 4.29 -8.36
C ALA A 140 -7.86 4.81 -9.23
N TRP A 141 -8.36 6.02 -8.95
CA TRP A 141 -9.45 6.69 -9.66
C TRP A 141 -8.99 7.74 -10.67
N SER A 142 -7.79 8.32 -10.52
CA SER A 142 -7.38 9.51 -11.28
C SER A 142 -6.36 9.18 -12.38
N GLY A 143 -6.81 8.80 -13.57
CA GLY A 143 -5.92 8.77 -14.74
C GLY A 143 -6.41 7.96 -15.94
N GLY A 144 -5.80 8.22 -17.09
CA GLY A 144 -6.07 7.53 -18.37
C GLY A 144 -5.71 6.04 -18.39
N ASP A 145 -5.01 5.54 -17.36
CA ASP A 145 -4.65 4.13 -17.15
C ASP A 145 -5.71 3.36 -16.34
N ALA A 146 -6.99 3.74 -16.51
CA ALA A 146 -8.12 3.16 -15.78
C ALA A 146 -8.14 1.62 -15.84
N ASN A 147 -7.60 1.00 -16.89
CA ASN A 147 -7.65 -0.46 -17.06
C ASN A 147 -6.88 -1.25 -15.99
N GLU A 148 -5.63 -0.91 -15.67
CA GLU A 148 -4.83 -1.70 -14.71
C GLU A 148 -5.38 -1.58 -13.29
N TYR A 149 -5.64 -0.35 -12.85
CA TYR A 149 -6.12 -0.06 -11.49
C TYR A 149 -7.54 -0.59 -11.25
N ASN A 150 -8.38 -0.70 -12.28
CA ASN A 150 -9.69 -1.34 -12.19
C ASN A 150 -9.62 -2.82 -11.78
N TYR A 151 -8.59 -3.56 -12.21
CA TYR A 151 -8.42 -4.98 -11.84
C TYR A 151 -7.72 -5.17 -10.48
N GLN A 152 -6.88 -4.21 -10.08
CA GLN A 152 -6.18 -4.24 -8.81
C GLN A 152 -7.10 -3.92 -7.62
N ARG A 153 -8.09 -3.06 -7.87
CA ARG A 153 -8.95 -2.51 -6.84
C ARG A 153 -9.79 -3.54 -6.06
N PRO A 154 -10.52 -4.48 -6.69
CA PRO A 154 -11.33 -5.44 -5.93
C PRO A 154 -10.47 -6.29 -4.98
N CYS A 155 -9.21 -6.53 -5.34
CA CYS A 155 -8.23 -7.20 -4.48
C CYS A 155 -7.88 -6.34 -3.25
N ILE A 156 -7.60 -5.04 -3.44
CA ILE A 156 -7.33 -4.14 -2.32
C ILE A 156 -8.53 -4.05 -1.38
N GLU A 157 -9.73 -3.85 -1.91
CA GLU A 157 -10.97 -3.78 -1.12
C GLU A 157 -11.22 -5.09 -0.33
N PHE A 158 -11.00 -6.25 -0.96
CA PHE A 158 -11.07 -7.55 -0.31
C PHE A 158 -10.12 -7.65 0.89
N TRP A 159 -8.84 -7.29 0.73
CA TRP A 159 -7.86 -7.38 1.80
C TRP A 159 -8.10 -6.37 2.92
N LEU A 160 -8.58 -5.16 2.60
CA LEU A 160 -8.98 -4.18 3.62
C LEU A 160 -10.18 -4.68 4.43
N ALA A 161 -11.19 -5.24 3.77
CA ALA A 161 -12.32 -5.86 4.45
C ALA A 161 -11.89 -7.04 5.32
N PHE A 162 -10.97 -7.86 4.83
CA PHE A 162 -10.38 -8.95 5.60
C PHE A 162 -9.61 -8.45 6.82
N ALA A 163 -8.79 -7.40 6.69
CA ALA A 163 -8.08 -6.76 7.80
C ALA A 163 -9.05 -6.22 8.86
N MET A 164 -10.12 -5.53 8.44
CA MET A 164 -11.19 -5.06 9.34
C MET A 164 -11.85 -6.22 10.08
N GLY A 165 -12.15 -7.33 9.39
CA GLY A 165 -12.68 -8.54 10.00
C GLY A 165 -11.73 -9.20 11.00
N ARG A 166 -10.43 -8.92 10.92
CA ARG A 166 -9.40 -9.34 11.90
C ARG A 166 -9.21 -8.35 13.05
N GLY A 167 -9.99 -7.26 13.10
CA GLY A 167 -9.94 -6.26 14.17
C GLY A 167 -8.98 -5.10 13.92
N ILE A 168 -8.36 -5.02 12.74
CA ILE A 168 -7.49 -3.91 12.36
C ILE A 168 -8.37 -2.73 11.93
N LYS A 169 -8.18 -1.56 12.54
CA LYS A 169 -8.87 -0.34 12.12
C LYS A 169 -8.32 0.12 10.78
N VAL A 170 -9.18 0.53 9.86
CA VAL A 170 -8.75 1.02 8.55
C VAL A 170 -9.26 2.45 8.36
N GLU A 171 -8.34 3.36 8.04
CA GLU A 171 -8.64 4.72 7.61
C GLU A 171 -8.34 4.83 6.12
N ILE A 172 -9.37 5.13 5.34
CA ILE A 172 -9.29 5.20 3.90
C ILE A 172 -9.67 6.62 3.47
N PRO A 173 -8.79 7.35 2.76
CA PRO A 173 -9.15 8.64 2.20
C PRO A 173 -10.40 8.54 1.33
N TYR A 174 -11.27 9.53 1.43
CA TYR A 174 -12.55 9.61 0.72
C TYR A 174 -12.54 9.13 -0.75
N TYR A 175 -11.48 9.47 -1.49
CA TYR A 175 -11.32 9.25 -2.93
C TYR A 175 -10.92 7.82 -3.32
N MET A 176 -10.69 6.94 -2.35
CA MET A 176 -10.22 5.56 -2.55
C MET A 176 -11.35 4.53 -2.61
N ILE A 177 -12.44 4.75 -1.88
CA ILE A 177 -13.62 3.86 -1.91
C ILE A 177 -14.52 4.29 -3.07
N HIS A 178 -15.38 3.41 -3.60
CA HIS A 178 -16.43 3.76 -4.58
C HIS A 178 -17.42 4.85 -4.12
N THR A 179 -17.13 5.59 -3.06
CA THR A 179 -17.93 6.69 -2.54
C THR A 179 -17.55 8.02 -3.15
N ASN A 180 -17.00 8.08 -4.37
CA ASN A 180 -16.74 9.36 -5.05
C ASN A 180 -17.96 10.27 -5.15
N ASN A 181 -19.16 9.79 -4.80
CA ASN A 181 -20.10 10.58 -4.04
C ASN A 181 -20.56 9.80 -2.81
N CYS A 182 -20.53 10.38 -1.59
CA CYS A 182 -21.30 9.91 -0.43
C CYS A 182 -22.81 9.74 -0.73
N ASN A 183 -23.24 10.10 -1.94
CA ASN A 183 -24.54 9.83 -2.53
C ASN A 183 -24.58 8.47 -3.26
N GLN A 184 -23.83 7.46 -2.82
CA GLN A 184 -24.20 6.10 -3.19
C GLN A 184 -25.59 5.85 -2.63
N ASN A 185 -26.58 5.86 -3.51
CA ASN A 185 -27.87 5.26 -3.19
C ASN A 185 -27.58 3.79 -2.84
N PHE A 186 -28.04 3.34 -1.68
CA PHE A 186 -28.03 1.91 -1.39
C PHE A 186 -28.66 1.20 -2.59
N TYR A 187 -27.99 0.22 -3.16
CA TYR A 187 -28.51 -0.47 -4.34
C TYR A 187 -29.94 -0.96 -4.06
N GLY A 188 -30.89 -0.56 -4.91
CA GLY A 188 -32.32 -0.84 -4.74
C GLY A 188 -33.12 0.17 -3.90
N TYR A 189 -32.50 1.25 -3.39
CA TYR A 189 -33.18 2.32 -2.65
C TYR A 189 -33.13 3.63 -3.41
N PHE A 190 -34.24 4.36 -3.45
CA PHE A 190 -34.21 5.74 -3.91
C PHE A 190 -33.61 6.65 -2.83
N ALA A 191 -32.90 7.70 -3.25
CA ALA A 191 -32.24 8.66 -2.35
C ALA A 191 -33.16 9.25 -1.27
N PHE A 192 -34.47 9.37 -1.56
CA PHE A 192 -35.46 9.90 -0.61
C PHE A 192 -35.84 8.88 0.48
N GLU A 193 -35.85 7.59 0.18
CA GLU A 193 -36.19 6.51 1.12
C GLU A 193 -35.09 6.32 2.16
N ALA A 194 -33.83 6.43 1.73
CA ALA A 194 -32.67 6.40 2.62
C ALA A 194 -32.69 7.55 3.63
N LYS A 195 -33.09 8.75 3.19
CA LYS A 195 -33.17 9.97 4.01
C LYS A 195 -34.34 9.96 5.00
N HIS A 196 -35.52 9.46 4.61
CA HIS A 196 -36.70 9.43 5.50
C HIS A 196 -36.59 8.42 6.64
N LYS A 197 -35.85 7.33 6.45
CA LYS A 197 -35.67 6.29 7.49
C LYS A 197 -34.51 6.56 8.45
N ASN A 198 -33.89 7.75 8.41
CA ASN A 198 -32.73 8.08 9.23
C ASN A 198 -31.56 7.08 9.09
N TYR A 199 -31.39 6.43 7.94
CA TYR A 199 -30.17 5.67 7.66
C TYR A 199 -29.01 6.65 7.52
N LYS A 200 -28.44 7.07 8.64
CA LYS A 200 -27.18 7.78 8.66
C LYS A 200 -26.11 6.74 8.38
N VAL A 201 -25.44 6.87 7.23
CA VAL A 201 -24.11 6.28 7.10
C VAL A 201 -23.33 6.76 8.32
N ASN A 202 -22.85 5.82 9.13
CA ASN A 202 -22.14 6.17 10.34
C ASN A 202 -20.87 6.92 9.94
N LYS A 203 -20.92 8.25 10.09
CA LYS A 203 -19.82 9.16 9.78
C LYS A 203 -18.69 9.06 10.80
N GLU A 204 -18.88 8.34 11.90
CA GLU A 204 -17.85 8.09 12.93
C GLU A 204 -17.05 6.82 12.63
N THR A 205 -17.63 5.84 11.91
CA THR A 205 -16.87 4.75 11.28
C THR A 205 -16.29 5.12 9.92
N ALA A 206 -16.77 6.22 9.32
CA ALA A 206 -16.08 6.91 8.24
C ALA A 206 -15.21 8.02 8.86
N VAL A 207 -14.12 7.63 9.51
CA VAL A 207 -12.92 8.47 9.46
C VAL A 207 -12.48 8.46 8.00
N ILE A 208 -12.88 9.54 7.34
CA ILE A 208 -12.61 9.96 5.95
C ILE A 208 -11.21 10.54 5.85
#